data_AF-K2CT00-F1
#
_entry.id   AF-K2CT00-F1
#
_cell.length_a   1.000
_cell.length_b   1.000
_cell.length_c   1.000
_cell.angle_alpha   90.00
_cell.angle_beta   90.00
_cell.angle_gamma   90.00
#
_symmetry.space_group_name_H-M   'P 1'
#
loop_
_entity.id
_entity.type
_entity.pdbx_description
1 polymer ?
#
loop_
_entity_poly.entity_id
_entity_poly.type
_entity_poly.pdbx_seq_one_letter_code
_entity_poly.pdbx_strand_id
1 'polypeptide(L)'
;MKTKYARIFQLFIMLVFLLGSIKPKTVQAQDETPVPTDPVAIVEVLPTESASTTEVSETEIPAIETLPAAPSEVPEVTSEPETELLDDSILNAVETLAAADLVLLDDNGNPIPLASQQAEDALFSSDPLFWDGTQWVGYVKNGESCPAGVAVCNEVSNPFQAAVDNAPANATIYIGGSAVAATDSTNYNTYSGYYNEDVNIGGSNLSFVGFSAITLLANSTPDSITTGYAYVKSFTLLNPFGTTTNVFGNQINLSSSNVGYLPDALSLLNPVNPDSSVQIECEEQGYIYVLGSCQDSNTKMTLCHYDGLVGTDNFQELYLPLSAIFSNANGVGGHLNIDGSPSAGHENDYLGACPTIVGTPTNTGTPTSTPTETATP
;
A
#
# COMPACT_ATOMS: atom_id res chain seq x y z
N MET A 1 -42.51 -45.88 19.08
CA MET A 1 -42.59 -44.51 19.67
C MET A 1 -41.39 -43.61 19.31
N LYS A 2 -40.16 -44.12 19.13
CA LYS A 2 -38.96 -43.29 18.90
C LYS A 2 -38.93 -42.48 17.58
N THR A 3 -39.60 -42.95 16.52
CA THR A 3 -39.62 -42.27 15.21
C THR A 3 -40.53 -41.04 15.14
N LYS A 4 -41.51 -40.91 16.04
CA LYS A 4 -42.43 -39.76 16.07
C LYS A 4 -41.76 -38.51 16.64
N TYR A 5 -40.89 -38.67 17.64
CA TYR A 5 -40.18 -37.56 18.27
C TYR A 5 -39.09 -36.95 17.37
N ALA A 6 -38.41 -37.78 16.56
CA ALA A 6 -37.41 -37.30 15.60
C ALA A 6 -38.00 -36.36 14.52
N ARG A 7 -39.20 -36.68 14.01
CA ARG A 7 -39.88 -35.83 13.02
C ARG A 7 -40.38 -34.51 13.61
N ILE A 8 -40.84 -34.51 14.87
CA ILE A 8 -41.26 -33.29 15.56
C ILE A 8 -40.05 -32.38 15.82
N PHE A 9 -38.92 -32.95 16.25
CA PHE A 9 -37.69 -32.18 16.48
C PHE A 9 -37.15 -31.54 15.20
N GLN A 10 -37.17 -32.26 14.07
CA GLN A 10 -36.75 -31.73 12.78
C GLN A 10 -37.64 -30.58 12.29
N LEU A 11 -38.97 -30.68 12.47
CA LEU A 11 -39.90 -29.59 12.15
C LEU A 11 -39.67 -28.35 13.03
N PHE A 12 -39.32 -28.55 14.30
CA PHE A 12 -39.01 -27.45 15.22
C PHE A 12 -37.74 -26.69 14.78
N ILE A 13 -36.69 -27.41 14.37
CA ILE A 13 -35.46 -26.78 13.84
C ILE A 13 -35.76 -25.97 12.57
N MET A 14 -36.51 -26.52 11.62
CA MET A 14 -36.90 -25.76 10.42
C MET A 14 -37.68 -24.49 10.75
N LEU A 15 -38.60 -24.56 11.72
CA LEU A 15 -39.39 -23.39 12.14
C LEU A 15 -38.50 -22.28 12.73
N VAL A 16 -37.50 -22.64 13.54
CA VAL A 16 -36.54 -21.68 14.11
C VAL A 16 -35.73 -20.99 13.03
N PHE A 17 -35.24 -21.73 12.02
CA PHE A 17 -34.54 -21.14 10.88
C PHE A 17 -35.45 -20.24 10.03
N LEU A 18 -36.72 -20.62 9.84
CA LEU A 18 -37.68 -19.85 9.06
C LEU A 18 -38.02 -18.51 9.74
N LEU A 19 -38.19 -18.52 11.06
CA LEU A 19 -38.49 -17.31 11.85
C LEU A 19 -37.26 -16.42 12.06
N GLY A 20 -36.07 -17.00 12.18
CA GLY A 20 -34.82 -16.25 12.31
C GLY A 20 -34.38 -15.50 11.04
N SER A 21 -34.97 -15.83 9.88
CA SER A 21 -34.64 -15.20 8.60
C SER A 21 -35.46 -13.93 8.31
N ILE A 22 -36.45 -13.60 9.13
CA ILE A 22 -37.27 -12.39 8.95
C ILE A 22 -36.54 -11.22 9.62
N LYS A 23 -35.72 -10.48 8.85
CA LYS A 23 -35.22 -9.16 9.27
C LYS A 23 -36.33 -8.12 9.04
N PRO A 24 -37.02 -7.61 10.08
CA PRO A 24 -38.05 -6.60 9.87
C PRO A 24 -37.41 -5.34 9.30
N LYS A 25 -37.78 -5.00 8.05
CA LYS A 25 -37.40 -3.73 7.44
C LYS A 25 -38.26 -2.67 8.12
N THR A 26 -37.65 -1.79 8.90
CA THR A 26 -38.33 -0.62 9.47
C THR A 26 -38.84 0.25 8.32
N VAL A 27 -40.16 0.22 8.10
CA VAL A 27 -40.83 1.16 7.21
C VAL A 27 -41.01 2.46 8.00
N GLN A 28 -40.22 3.47 7.64
CA GLN A 28 -40.43 4.84 8.11
C GLN A 28 -41.68 5.38 7.38
N ALA A 29 -42.71 5.77 8.12
CA ALA A 29 -43.86 6.47 7.55
C ALA A 29 -43.40 7.90 7.18
N GLN A 30 -43.33 8.20 5.88
CA GLN A 30 -43.04 9.55 5.36
C GLN A 30 -44.29 10.44 5.45
N ASP A 31 -44.67 10.89 6.65
CA ASP A 31 -45.72 11.92 6.73
C ASP A 31 -45.62 12.84 7.96
N GLU A 32 -44.39 13.16 8.40
CA GLU A 32 -44.19 14.29 9.29
C GLU A 32 -43.37 15.37 8.59
N THR A 33 -44.05 16.47 8.30
CA THR A 33 -43.45 17.72 7.85
C THR A 33 -42.53 18.23 8.96
N PRO A 34 -41.27 18.61 8.67
CA PRO A 34 -40.36 19.07 9.71
C PRO A 34 -40.92 20.35 10.37
N VAL A 35 -41.20 20.26 11.68
CA VAL A 35 -41.49 21.43 12.50
C VAL A 35 -40.18 22.22 12.64
N PRO A 36 -40.13 23.51 12.27
CA PRO A 36 -38.96 24.34 12.50
C PRO A 36 -38.73 24.42 14.01
N THR A 37 -37.66 23.80 14.47
CA THR A 37 -37.25 23.86 15.87
C THR A 37 -36.34 25.08 15.99
N ASP A 38 -36.85 26.12 16.66
CA ASP A 38 -36.05 27.29 17.04
C ASP A 38 -34.79 26.82 17.81
N PRO A 39 -33.61 27.41 17.55
CA PRO A 39 -32.41 27.05 18.29
C PRO A 39 -32.57 27.46 19.76
N VAL A 40 -32.71 26.47 20.63
CA VAL A 40 -32.55 26.64 22.07
C VAL A 40 -31.09 27.02 22.32
N ALA A 41 -30.87 28.26 22.74
CA ALA A 41 -29.58 28.74 23.21
C ALA A 41 -29.16 27.94 24.44
N ILE A 42 -28.23 27.01 24.25
CA ILE A 42 -27.54 26.33 25.34
C ILE A 42 -26.48 27.31 25.86
N VAL A 43 -26.77 27.91 27.03
CA VAL A 43 -25.80 28.67 27.81
C VAL A 43 -24.83 27.66 28.42
N GLU A 44 -23.68 27.49 27.78
CA GLU A 44 -22.57 26.70 28.32
C GLU A 44 -21.85 27.55 29.37
N VAL A 45 -21.93 27.10 30.62
CA VAL A 45 -21.20 27.65 31.76
C VAL A 45 -19.75 27.16 31.70
N LEU A 46 -18.82 28.09 31.47
CA LEU A 46 -17.38 27.86 31.61
C LEU A 46 -17.01 27.47 33.06
N PRO A 47 -16.20 26.42 33.27
CA PRO A 47 -15.43 26.26 34.49
C PRO A 47 -14.13 27.08 34.40
N THR A 48 -14.02 28.03 35.33
CA THR A 48 -12.86 28.85 35.66
C THR A 48 -11.73 28.04 36.32
N GLU A 49 -10.49 28.40 35.94
CA GLU A 49 -9.19 28.22 36.61
C GLU A 49 -8.78 26.83 37.16
N SER A 50 -7.64 26.35 36.65
CA SER A 50 -6.53 26.00 37.56
C SER A 50 -5.21 26.37 36.90
N ALA A 51 -4.56 27.37 37.49
CA ALA A 51 -3.18 27.76 37.23
C ALA A 51 -2.22 26.63 37.62
N SER A 52 -1.21 26.38 36.79
CA SER A 52 0.03 25.72 37.22
C SER A 52 1.20 26.40 36.55
N THR A 53 1.89 27.20 37.34
CA THR A 53 3.21 27.78 37.13
C THR A 53 4.26 26.66 37.03
N THR A 54 5.08 26.67 35.99
CA THR A 54 6.35 25.92 35.97
C THR A 54 7.47 26.83 35.48
N GLU A 55 8.57 26.77 36.23
CA GLU A 55 9.70 27.69 36.28
C GLU A 55 10.51 27.76 34.98
N VAL A 56 10.96 28.99 34.71
CA VAL A 56 12.06 29.33 33.80
C VAL A 56 13.36 28.83 34.43
N SER A 57 14.08 27.94 33.74
CA SER A 57 15.47 27.61 34.07
C SER A 57 16.38 28.30 33.06
N GLU A 58 17.02 29.38 33.49
CA GLU A 58 18.17 29.98 32.82
C GLU A 58 19.32 28.96 32.81
N THR A 59 19.93 28.74 31.65
CA THR A 59 21.21 28.06 31.53
C THR A 59 22.25 29.08 31.11
N GLU A 60 23.22 29.27 32.00
CA GLU A 60 24.34 30.19 31.85
C GLU A 60 25.23 29.82 30.65
N ILE A 61 25.61 30.86 29.93
CA ILE A 61 26.54 30.87 28.82
C ILE A 61 27.97 30.74 29.39
N PRO A 62 28.78 29.74 29.02
CA PRO A 62 30.20 29.80 29.29
C PRO A 62 30.88 30.76 28.29
N ALA A 63 31.49 31.81 28.83
CA ALA A 63 32.41 32.68 28.11
C ALA A 63 33.63 31.86 27.65
N ILE A 64 33.76 31.65 26.34
CA ILE A 64 34.98 31.09 25.74
C ILE A 64 35.91 32.22 25.33
N GLU A 65 37.06 32.18 25.99
CA GLU A 65 38.24 33.02 25.83
C GLU A 65 38.88 32.81 24.45
N THR A 66 39.09 33.92 23.73
CA THR A 66 39.69 33.97 22.41
C THR A 66 41.22 33.86 22.53
N LEU A 67 41.80 32.75 22.08
CA LEU A 67 43.24 32.61 21.87
C LEU A 67 43.58 32.85 20.38
N PRO A 68 44.70 33.53 20.07
CA PRO A 68 45.10 33.82 18.70
C PRO A 68 45.60 32.56 17.98
N ALA A 69 45.12 32.39 16.74
CA ALA A 69 45.50 31.31 15.84
C ALA A 69 46.98 31.39 15.44
N ALA A 70 47.68 30.26 15.57
CA ALA A 70 48.95 30.01 14.90
C ALA A 70 48.71 29.59 13.44
N PRO A 71 49.56 30.00 12.48
CA PRO A 71 49.41 29.61 11.09
C PRO A 71 49.87 28.16 10.91
N SER A 72 48.92 27.27 10.60
CA SER A 72 49.22 25.91 10.14
C SER A 72 49.06 25.88 8.63
N GLU A 73 50.18 25.69 7.93
CA GLU A 73 50.22 25.43 6.50
C GLU A 73 49.52 24.10 6.20
N VAL A 74 48.53 24.12 5.32
CA VAL A 74 47.82 22.94 4.79
C VAL A 74 48.19 22.82 3.31
N PRO A 75 48.56 21.62 2.82
CA PRO A 75 48.96 21.41 1.44
C PRO A 75 47.78 21.59 0.47
N GLU A 76 48.05 22.34 -0.60
CA GLU A 76 47.22 22.52 -1.78
C GLU A 76 47.06 21.17 -2.51
N VAL A 77 45.89 20.55 -2.39
CA VAL A 77 45.47 19.42 -3.23
C VAL A 77 44.47 19.98 -4.25
N THR A 78 45.00 20.30 -5.42
CA THR A 78 44.25 20.67 -6.62
C THR A 78 43.62 19.42 -7.21
N SER A 79 42.34 19.19 -6.94
CA SER A 79 41.48 18.31 -7.73
C SER A 79 40.56 19.19 -8.58
N GLU A 80 40.79 19.14 -9.89
CA GLU A 80 40.01 19.79 -10.94
C GLU A 80 38.59 19.18 -10.99
N PRO A 81 37.51 19.97 -10.87
CA PRO A 81 36.16 19.43 -10.96
C PRO A 81 35.83 19.10 -12.42
N GLU A 82 35.52 17.82 -12.67
CA GLU A 82 34.97 17.33 -13.93
C GLU A 82 33.64 18.04 -14.19
N THR A 83 33.62 18.89 -15.21
CA THR A 83 32.46 19.71 -15.57
C THR A 83 31.54 18.86 -16.46
N GLU A 84 30.55 18.20 -15.85
CA GLU A 84 29.47 17.60 -16.62
C GLU A 84 28.67 18.70 -17.32
N LEU A 85 28.43 18.51 -18.62
CA LEU A 85 27.68 19.43 -19.47
C LEU A 85 26.20 19.43 -19.07
N LEU A 86 25.84 20.32 -18.16
CA LEU A 86 24.44 20.66 -17.87
C LEU A 86 23.79 21.29 -19.11
N ASP A 87 22.58 20.83 -19.43
CA ASP A 87 21.75 21.31 -20.54
C ASP A 87 21.50 22.84 -20.43
N ASP A 88 21.72 23.59 -21.51
CA ASP A 88 21.52 25.05 -21.61
C ASP A 88 20.10 25.51 -21.20
N SER A 89 19.13 24.60 -21.25
CA SER A 89 17.76 24.77 -20.75
C SER A 89 17.73 25.05 -19.24
N ILE A 90 18.48 24.29 -18.45
CA ILE A 90 18.50 24.38 -16.98
C ILE A 90 19.25 25.63 -16.53
N LEU A 91 20.35 25.97 -17.22
CA LEU A 91 21.12 27.19 -16.98
C LEU A 91 20.28 28.47 -17.15
N ASN A 92 19.45 28.54 -18.19
CA ASN A 92 18.55 29.69 -18.41
C ASN A 92 17.46 29.79 -17.34
N ALA A 93 16.94 28.66 -16.83
CA ALA A 93 15.96 28.66 -15.75
C ALA A 93 16.57 29.15 -14.42
N VAL A 94 17.79 28.69 -14.09
CA VAL A 94 18.51 29.13 -12.89
C VAL A 94 18.90 30.61 -12.98
N GLU A 95 19.38 31.11 -14.13
CA GLU A 95 19.66 32.54 -14.31
C GLU A 95 18.42 33.42 -14.17
N THR A 96 17.27 32.97 -14.70
CA THR A 96 16.00 33.73 -14.61
C THR A 96 15.50 33.78 -13.17
N LEU A 97 15.63 32.69 -12.40
CA LEU A 97 15.26 32.64 -10.98
C LEU A 97 16.21 33.46 -10.10
N ALA A 98 17.52 33.39 -10.37
CA ALA A 98 18.52 34.18 -9.67
C ALA A 98 18.37 35.69 -9.93
N ALA A 99 18.01 36.10 -11.15
CA ALA A 99 17.76 37.50 -11.49
C ALA A 99 16.49 38.08 -10.83
N ALA A 100 15.59 37.23 -10.34
CA ALA A 100 14.35 37.65 -9.68
C ALA A 100 14.49 37.78 -8.14
N ASP A 101 15.69 37.57 -7.56
CA ASP A 101 15.92 37.52 -6.11
C ASP A 101 14.89 36.63 -5.38
N LEU A 102 14.52 35.50 -6.02
CA LEU A 102 13.50 34.62 -5.50
C LEU A 102 14.09 33.76 -4.38
N VAL A 103 13.63 33.96 -3.15
CA VAL A 103 14.05 33.20 -1.97
C VAL A 103 12.92 32.26 -1.59
N LEU A 104 13.15 30.95 -1.73
CA LEU A 104 12.28 29.96 -1.10
C LEU A 104 12.55 30.00 0.40
N LEU A 105 11.51 30.03 1.22
CA LEU A 105 11.63 30.03 2.67
C LEU A 105 11.00 28.72 3.20
N ASP A 106 11.60 28.16 4.26
CA ASP A 106 11.00 27.07 5.02
C ASP A 106 9.93 27.61 6.00
N ASP A 107 9.26 26.69 6.71
CA ASP A 107 8.20 27.01 7.69
C ASP A 107 8.67 27.91 8.84
N ASN A 108 9.98 27.99 9.06
CA ASN A 108 10.60 28.82 10.10
C ASN A 108 11.09 30.17 9.53
N GLY A 109 10.86 30.44 8.24
CA GLY A 109 11.31 31.64 7.54
C GLY A 109 12.80 31.63 7.18
N ASN A 110 13.46 30.47 7.17
CA ASN A 110 14.84 30.35 6.72
C ASN A 110 14.90 30.12 5.21
N PRO A 111 15.88 30.71 4.51
CA PRO A 111 16.06 30.48 3.08
C PRO A 111 16.41 29.03 2.77
N ILE A 112 15.59 28.39 1.94
CA ILE A 112 15.88 27.12 1.29
C ILE A 112 16.73 27.42 0.05
N PRO A 113 17.95 26.87 -0.07
CA PRO A 113 18.75 27.04 -1.27
C PRO A 113 17.98 26.51 -2.49
N LEU A 114 17.81 27.33 -3.54
CA LEU A 114 17.09 26.94 -4.77
C LEU A 114 17.65 25.66 -5.44
N ALA A 115 18.93 25.35 -5.20
CA ALA A 115 19.60 24.15 -5.68
C ALA A 115 19.58 22.98 -4.66
N SER A 116 18.77 23.05 -3.61
CA SER A 116 18.63 21.98 -2.63
C SER A 116 17.49 21.03 -3.00
N GLN A 117 17.59 19.76 -2.58
CA GLN A 117 16.48 18.81 -2.70
C GLN A 117 15.20 19.36 -2.05
N GLN A 118 15.34 20.10 -0.96
CA GLN A 118 14.23 20.73 -0.26
C GLN A 118 13.54 21.83 -1.10
N ALA A 119 14.28 22.54 -1.97
CA ALA A 119 13.69 23.49 -2.92
C ALA A 119 12.95 22.78 -4.03
N GLU A 120 13.49 21.66 -4.52
CA GLU A 120 12.80 20.78 -5.48
C GLU A 120 11.50 20.24 -4.87
N ASP A 121 11.56 19.70 -3.65
CA ASP A 121 10.40 19.17 -2.95
C ASP A 121 9.34 20.26 -2.71
N ALA A 122 9.74 21.48 -2.33
CA ALA A 122 8.83 22.61 -2.16
C ALA A 122 8.26 23.18 -3.48
N LEU A 123 8.94 22.94 -4.61
CA LEU A 123 8.47 23.32 -5.94
C LEU A 123 7.57 22.24 -6.56
N PHE A 124 7.66 20.99 -6.09
CA PHE A 124 7.05 19.82 -6.74
C PHE A 124 6.17 18.93 -5.82
N SER A 125 5.96 19.27 -4.55
CA SER A 125 4.92 18.66 -3.69
C SER A 125 3.54 19.12 -4.13
N SER A 126 3.06 18.59 -5.26
CA SER A 126 1.67 18.81 -5.64
C SER A 126 0.81 17.86 -4.80
N ASP A 127 0.08 18.40 -3.85
CA ASP A 127 -0.75 17.57 -3.00
C ASP A 127 -2.05 17.11 -3.70
N PRO A 128 -2.76 16.10 -3.15
CA PRO A 128 -3.94 15.51 -3.77
C PRO A 128 -5.10 16.49 -3.96
N LEU A 129 -5.71 16.43 -5.14
CA LEU A 129 -6.83 17.30 -5.53
C LEU A 129 -7.88 16.56 -6.36
N PHE A 130 -9.14 16.99 -6.29
CA PHE A 130 -10.23 16.43 -7.08
C PHE A 130 -11.28 17.49 -7.43
N TRP A 131 -12.16 17.15 -8.39
CA TRP A 131 -13.34 17.96 -8.71
C TRP A 131 -14.55 17.50 -7.88
N ASP A 132 -15.13 18.38 -7.08
CA ASP A 132 -16.27 18.05 -6.18
C ASP A 132 -17.65 18.05 -6.88
N GLY A 133 -17.67 18.35 -8.18
CA GLY A 133 -18.88 18.57 -8.97
C GLY A 133 -19.09 20.04 -9.36
N THR A 134 -18.50 20.97 -8.60
CA THR A 134 -18.64 22.43 -8.76
C THR A 134 -17.30 23.14 -8.91
N GLN A 135 -16.27 22.67 -8.21
CA GLN A 135 -14.95 23.31 -8.16
C GLN A 135 -13.83 22.29 -7.87
N TRP A 136 -12.59 22.74 -8.07
CA TRP A 136 -11.41 22.00 -7.65
C TRP A 136 -11.15 22.20 -6.15
N VAL A 137 -10.99 21.08 -5.45
CA VAL A 137 -10.65 21.03 -4.02
C VAL A 137 -9.29 20.36 -3.88
N GLY A 138 -8.35 21.04 -3.23
CA GLY A 138 -7.01 20.53 -2.94
C GLY A 138 -6.81 20.41 -1.44
N TYR A 139 -5.94 19.47 -1.06
CA TYR A 139 -5.52 19.23 0.32
C TYR A 139 -4.03 19.31 0.36
N VAL A 140 -3.45 20.24 1.12
CA VAL A 140 -2.01 20.43 1.21
C VAL A 140 -1.52 20.24 2.65
N LYS A 141 -0.20 20.10 2.85
CA LYS A 141 0.35 20.17 4.21
C LYS A 141 0.21 21.59 4.78
N ASN A 142 0.22 21.68 6.11
CA ASN A 142 0.20 22.98 6.79
C ASN A 142 1.39 23.84 6.34
N GLY A 143 1.12 25.08 5.92
CA GLY A 143 2.14 26.01 5.41
C GLY A 143 2.39 25.91 3.90
N GLU A 144 1.84 24.91 3.20
CA GLU A 144 1.94 24.78 1.75
C GLU A 144 0.76 25.47 1.05
N SER A 145 0.90 25.72 -0.27
CA SER A 145 -0.13 26.39 -1.07
C SER A 145 -0.63 25.49 -2.19
N CYS A 146 -1.95 25.47 -2.43
CA CYS A 146 -2.50 24.65 -3.50
C CYS A 146 -2.10 25.13 -4.91
N PRO A 147 -2.09 24.22 -5.90
CA PRO A 147 -1.90 24.57 -7.30
C PRO A 147 -2.86 25.64 -7.82
N ALA A 148 -2.41 26.45 -8.77
CA ALA A 148 -3.25 27.44 -9.43
C ALA A 148 -4.50 26.78 -10.06
N GLY A 149 -5.66 27.39 -9.83
CA GLY A 149 -6.96 26.88 -10.30
C GLY A 149 -7.71 26.01 -9.29
N VAL A 150 -7.09 25.62 -8.17
CA VAL A 150 -7.80 25.07 -7.00
C VAL A 150 -8.58 26.18 -6.31
N ALA A 151 -9.90 26.01 -6.17
CA ALA A 151 -10.79 27.02 -5.59
C ALA A 151 -10.86 26.94 -4.07
N VAL A 152 -10.77 25.72 -3.52
CA VAL A 152 -10.75 25.45 -2.09
C VAL A 152 -9.46 24.73 -1.74
N CYS A 153 -8.64 25.36 -0.92
CA CYS A 153 -7.38 24.79 -0.44
C CYS A 153 -7.49 24.47 1.05
N ASN A 154 -7.29 23.20 1.41
CA ASN A 154 -7.36 22.75 2.80
C ASN A 154 -5.96 22.38 3.28
N GLU A 155 -5.48 23.03 4.33
CA GLU A 155 -4.21 22.68 4.98
C GLU A 155 -4.47 21.64 6.08
N VAL A 156 -3.85 20.46 5.96
CA VAL A 156 -4.05 19.31 6.85
C VAL A 156 -2.74 18.53 7.05
N SER A 157 -2.65 17.72 8.11
CA SER A 157 -1.44 16.91 8.37
C SER A 157 -1.30 15.69 7.46
N ASN A 158 -2.42 15.17 6.93
CA ASN A 158 -2.50 13.97 6.10
C ASN A 158 -3.31 14.29 4.82
N PRO A 159 -2.70 15.00 3.86
CA PRO A 159 -3.42 15.51 2.69
C PRO A 159 -3.99 14.40 1.80
N PHE A 160 -3.31 13.25 1.66
CA PHE A 160 -3.84 12.14 0.88
C PHE A 160 -5.08 11.54 1.53
N GLN A 161 -5.01 11.18 2.82
CA GLN A 161 -6.18 10.64 3.51
C GLN A 161 -7.35 11.62 3.47
N ALA A 162 -7.11 12.91 3.69
CA ALA A 162 -8.16 13.92 3.68
C ALA A 162 -8.83 14.06 2.30
N ALA A 163 -8.06 14.00 1.21
CA ALA A 163 -8.62 14.00 -0.14
C ALA A 163 -9.49 12.77 -0.39
N VAL A 164 -9.05 11.57 0.04
CA VAL A 164 -9.80 10.32 -0.09
C VAL A 164 -11.11 10.36 0.70
N ASP A 165 -11.09 10.91 1.92
CA ASP A 165 -12.27 10.99 2.79
C ASP A 165 -13.35 11.94 2.25
N ASN A 166 -12.95 12.99 1.53
CA ASN A 166 -13.85 14.04 1.06
C ASN A 166 -14.22 13.94 -0.42
N ALA A 167 -13.54 13.10 -1.20
CA ALA A 167 -13.84 12.91 -2.62
C ALA A 167 -15.23 12.28 -2.81
N PRO A 168 -16.07 12.79 -3.73
CA PRO A 168 -17.35 12.18 -4.02
C PRO A 168 -17.16 10.78 -4.66
N ALA A 169 -18.18 9.93 -4.55
CA ALA A 169 -18.14 8.61 -5.17
C ALA A 169 -17.88 8.71 -6.69
N ASN A 170 -17.06 7.79 -7.22
CA ASN A 170 -16.58 7.79 -8.61
C ASN A 170 -15.68 8.98 -9.01
N ALA A 171 -15.17 9.77 -8.04
CA ALA A 171 -14.22 10.84 -8.35
C ALA A 171 -12.86 10.28 -8.75
N THR A 172 -12.16 11.04 -9.59
CA THR A 172 -10.73 10.89 -9.83
C THR A 172 -9.99 11.87 -8.94
N ILE A 173 -9.11 11.36 -8.08
CA ILE A 173 -8.16 12.14 -7.32
C ILE A 173 -6.85 12.20 -8.12
N TYR A 174 -6.39 13.41 -8.37
CA TYR A 174 -5.11 13.68 -9.00
C TYR A 174 -4.09 13.86 -7.89
N ILE A 175 -3.02 13.08 -7.94
CA ILE A 175 -1.98 13.05 -6.90
C ILE A 175 -0.69 13.51 -7.55
N GLY A 176 -0.08 14.55 -6.99
CA GLY A 176 1.19 15.01 -7.49
C GLY A 176 2.31 14.07 -7.10
N GLY A 177 3.31 13.96 -7.97
CA GLY A 177 4.48 13.14 -7.75
C GLY A 177 5.59 13.43 -8.75
N SER A 178 6.64 12.60 -8.71
CA SER A 178 7.83 12.83 -9.52
C SER A 178 7.54 12.63 -11.01
N ALA A 179 8.17 13.44 -11.87
CA ALA A 179 8.21 13.19 -13.30
C ALA A 179 8.96 11.89 -13.65
N VAL A 180 9.82 11.40 -12.75
CA VAL A 180 10.67 10.23 -12.94
C VAL A 180 10.13 9.07 -12.13
N ALA A 181 9.89 7.93 -12.79
CA ALA A 181 9.57 6.70 -12.07
C ALA A 181 10.76 6.30 -11.20
N ALA A 182 10.50 5.85 -9.97
CA ALA A 182 11.56 5.28 -9.15
C ALA A 182 12.12 4.02 -9.85
N THR A 183 13.44 3.98 -10.00
CA THR A 183 14.16 2.90 -10.68
C THR A 183 14.93 1.99 -9.71
N ASP A 184 15.11 2.44 -8.46
CA ASP A 184 15.81 1.71 -7.42
C ASP A 184 14.90 1.49 -6.21
N SER A 185 14.84 0.25 -5.75
CA SER A 185 14.01 -0.12 -4.62
C SER A 185 14.51 0.37 -3.26
N THR A 186 15.77 0.79 -3.16
CA THR A 186 16.44 1.05 -1.89
C THR A 186 16.18 2.44 -1.32
N ASN A 187 15.55 3.36 -2.06
CA ASN A 187 15.44 4.77 -1.66
C ASN A 187 14.09 5.45 -1.95
N TYR A 188 12.97 4.70 -1.94
CA TYR A 188 11.63 5.25 -2.23
C TYR A 188 11.23 6.46 -1.39
N ASN A 189 11.69 6.53 -0.15
CA ASN A 189 11.38 7.61 0.78
C ASN A 189 12.04 8.95 0.45
N THR A 190 12.93 9.00 -0.55
CA THR A 190 13.64 10.22 -0.98
C THR A 190 13.11 10.79 -2.29
N TYR A 191 12.19 10.12 -2.97
CA TYR A 191 11.60 10.62 -4.21
C TYR A 191 10.52 11.67 -3.93
N SER A 192 10.55 12.75 -4.73
CA SER A 192 9.41 13.65 -4.84
C SER A 192 8.15 12.84 -5.19
N GLY A 193 7.05 13.04 -4.47
CA GLY A 193 5.84 12.21 -4.63
C GLY A 193 5.75 10.96 -3.75
N TYR A 194 6.64 10.80 -2.75
CA TYR A 194 6.41 9.82 -1.69
C TYR A 194 5.50 10.38 -0.58
N TYR A 195 4.37 9.73 -0.37
CA TYR A 195 3.40 10.00 0.69
C TYR A 195 3.58 8.98 1.81
N ASN A 196 4.17 9.43 2.93
CA ASN A 196 4.33 8.62 4.13
C ASN A 196 3.02 8.53 4.94
N GLU A 197 1.93 8.13 4.29
CA GLU A 197 0.58 8.05 4.84
C GLU A 197 0.04 6.62 4.72
N ASP A 198 -0.71 6.18 5.73
CA ASP A 198 -1.53 4.96 5.65
C ASP A 198 -2.94 5.38 5.20
N VAL A 199 -3.31 5.04 3.97
CA VAL A 199 -4.51 5.59 3.30
C VAL A 199 -5.65 4.57 3.24
N ASN A 200 -6.75 4.85 3.93
CA ASN A 200 -7.98 4.07 3.91
C ASN A 200 -8.90 4.52 2.76
N ILE A 201 -9.06 3.67 1.75
CA ILE A 201 -9.93 3.92 0.60
C ILE A 201 -11.37 3.53 0.95
N GLY A 202 -12.06 4.47 1.60
CA GLY A 202 -13.45 4.36 2.02
C GLY A 202 -14.48 4.84 1.00
N GLY A 203 -14.09 5.66 0.01
CA GLY A 203 -15.00 6.09 -1.06
C GLY A 203 -15.26 4.98 -2.08
N SER A 204 -16.48 4.90 -2.62
CA SER A 204 -16.81 3.92 -3.67
C SER A 204 -16.29 4.36 -5.04
N ASN A 205 -15.61 3.44 -5.74
CA ASN A 205 -15.11 3.61 -7.11
C ASN A 205 -14.19 4.83 -7.31
N LEU A 206 -13.46 5.25 -6.27
CA LEU A 206 -12.44 6.29 -6.43
C LEU A 206 -11.38 5.85 -7.43
N SER A 207 -10.83 6.79 -8.19
CA SER A 207 -9.72 6.54 -9.11
C SER A 207 -8.56 7.47 -8.82
N PHE A 208 -7.32 7.05 -9.08
CA PHE A 208 -6.11 7.81 -8.83
C PHE A 208 -5.33 8.07 -10.11
N VAL A 209 -4.79 9.28 -10.26
CA VAL A 209 -3.91 9.65 -11.39
C VAL A 209 -2.72 10.44 -10.86
N GLY A 210 -1.53 9.89 -11.06
CA GLY A 210 -0.25 10.53 -10.76
C GLY A 210 0.12 11.58 -11.81
N PHE A 211 0.55 12.76 -11.38
CA PHE A 211 1.01 13.84 -12.26
C PHE A 211 2.26 14.52 -11.73
N SER A 212 3.08 15.09 -12.61
CA SER A 212 4.22 15.95 -12.25
C SER A 212 3.96 17.42 -12.55
N ALA A 213 3.01 17.70 -13.44
CA ALA A 213 2.43 19.02 -13.65
C ALA A 213 0.97 18.89 -14.08
N ILE A 214 0.13 19.84 -13.65
CA ILE A 214 -1.29 19.87 -13.99
C ILE A 214 -1.73 21.32 -14.23
N THR A 215 -2.56 21.53 -15.26
CA THR A 215 -3.23 22.81 -15.51
C THR A 215 -4.73 22.61 -15.34
N LEU A 216 -5.35 23.41 -14.46
CA LEU A 216 -6.76 23.31 -14.13
C LEU A 216 -7.59 24.39 -14.84
N LEU A 217 -8.78 24.02 -15.30
CA LEU A 217 -9.82 24.93 -15.76
C LEU A 217 -10.98 24.95 -14.77
N ALA A 218 -11.86 25.93 -14.87
CA ALA A 218 -13.12 25.99 -14.13
C ALA A 218 -14.15 24.95 -14.66
N ASN A 219 -13.73 23.71 -14.83
CA ASN A 219 -14.55 22.56 -15.23
C ASN A 219 -13.97 21.26 -14.63
N SER A 220 -14.68 20.15 -14.81
CA SER A 220 -14.38 18.85 -14.19
C SER A 220 -13.19 18.08 -14.78
N THR A 221 -12.48 18.64 -15.76
CA THR A 221 -11.38 17.98 -16.46
C THR A 221 -10.15 18.89 -16.48
N PRO A 222 -8.97 18.40 -16.11
CA PRO A 222 -7.75 19.18 -16.29
C PRO A 222 -7.54 19.53 -17.77
N ASP A 223 -6.99 20.72 -18.05
CA ASP A 223 -6.64 21.14 -19.41
C ASP A 223 -5.48 20.31 -19.97
N SER A 224 -4.48 20.10 -19.11
CA SER A 224 -3.30 19.30 -19.41
C SER A 224 -2.79 18.62 -18.14
N ILE A 225 -2.20 17.44 -18.35
CA ILE A 225 -1.56 16.64 -17.32
C ILE A 225 -0.25 16.15 -17.90
N THR A 226 0.85 16.44 -17.21
CA THR A 226 2.14 15.76 -17.44
C THR A 226 2.21 14.60 -16.47
N THR A 227 2.47 13.41 -16.99
CA THR A 227 2.57 12.18 -16.19
C THR A 227 3.55 12.33 -15.05
N GLY A 228 3.18 11.83 -13.87
CA GLY A 228 4.06 11.69 -12.72
C GLY A 228 3.73 10.42 -11.95
N TYR A 229 4.60 10.09 -11.00
CA TYR A 229 4.55 8.88 -10.20
C TYR A 229 4.43 9.24 -8.73
N ALA A 230 3.38 8.75 -8.09
CA ALA A 230 3.16 8.91 -6.66
C ALA A 230 3.25 7.55 -5.96
N TYR A 231 3.97 7.53 -4.84
CA TYR A 231 4.19 6.34 -4.04
C TYR A 231 3.65 6.56 -2.63
N VAL A 232 2.82 5.67 -2.14
CA VAL A 232 2.17 5.76 -0.84
C VAL A 232 2.71 4.64 0.05
N LYS A 233 2.89 4.93 1.35
CA LYS A 233 3.34 3.93 2.32
C LYS A 233 2.40 2.73 2.32
N SER A 234 1.10 2.93 2.56
CA SER A 234 0.13 1.85 2.49
C SER A 234 -1.26 2.29 2.06
N PHE A 235 -2.02 1.35 1.48
CA PHE A 235 -3.45 1.50 1.21
C PHE A 235 -4.23 0.44 1.99
N THR A 236 -5.43 0.77 2.47
CA THR A 236 -6.43 -0.18 2.95
C THR A 236 -7.68 -0.06 2.09
N LEU A 237 -8.04 -1.09 1.32
CA LEU A 237 -9.25 -1.03 0.47
C LEU A 237 -10.48 -1.48 1.25
N LEU A 238 -11.34 -0.52 1.58
CA LEU A 238 -12.61 -0.76 2.27
C LEU A 238 -13.79 -0.90 1.31
N ASN A 239 -13.65 -0.41 0.07
CA ASN A 239 -14.65 -0.40 -0.98
C ASN A 239 -14.04 -0.73 -2.35
N PRO A 240 -14.86 -1.04 -3.37
CA PRO A 240 -14.37 -1.24 -4.73
C PRO A 240 -13.64 0.02 -5.21
N PHE A 241 -12.50 -0.18 -5.87
CA PHE A 241 -11.70 0.90 -6.44
C PHE A 241 -11.95 0.99 -7.94
N GLY A 242 -11.81 2.18 -8.50
CA GLY A 242 -11.96 2.40 -9.94
C GLY A 242 -10.70 2.00 -10.68
N THR A 243 -9.86 2.98 -11.00
CA THR A 243 -8.59 2.76 -11.69
C THR A 243 -7.47 3.55 -11.05
N THR A 244 -6.24 3.07 -11.14
CA THR A 244 -5.04 3.86 -10.82
C THR A 244 -4.19 4.03 -12.06
N THR A 245 -3.56 5.19 -12.19
CA THR A 245 -2.52 5.47 -13.18
C THR A 245 -1.35 6.11 -12.46
N ASN A 246 -0.23 5.39 -12.36
CA ASN A 246 1.02 5.85 -11.74
C ASN A 246 0.90 6.28 -10.27
N VAL A 247 -0.06 5.73 -9.54
CA VAL A 247 -0.16 5.88 -8.08
C VAL A 247 -0.10 4.50 -7.46
N PHE A 248 0.89 4.28 -6.60
CA PHE A 248 1.22 2.95 -6.10
C PHE A 248 1.41 2.94 -4.59
N GLY A 249 0.99 1.85 -3.93
CA GLY A 249 1.23 1.59 -2.52
C GLY A 249 2.30 0.51 -2.34
N ASN A 250 3.15 0.67 -1.33
CA ASN A 250 4.10 -0.39 -0.96
C ASN A 250 3.39 -1.54 -0.23
N GLN A 251 2.36 -1.25 0.54
CA GLN A 251 1.56 -2.26 1.22
C GLN A 251 0.09 -2.04 0.93
N ILE A 252 -0.62 -3.10 0.54
CA ILE A 252 -2.06 -3.05 0.29
C ILE A 252 -2.77 -3.98 1.26
N ASN A 253 -3.56 -3.43 2.16
CA ASN A 253 -4.32 -4.17 3.15
C ASN A 253 -5.76 -4.38 2.66
N LEU A 254 -6.23 -5.61 2.75
CA LEU A 254 -7.61 -6.02 2.47
C LEU A 254 -8.19 -6.70 3.70
N SER A 255 -9.43 -6.39 4.06
CA SER A 255 -10.17 -7.22 5.01
C SER A 255 -10.65 -8.49 4.32
N SER A 256 -10.89 -9.55 5.10
CA SER A 256 -11.47 -10.80 4.60
C SER A 256 -12.85 -10.63 3.94
N SER A 257 -13.61 -9.61 4.32
CA SER A 257 -14.87 -9.26 3.67
C SER A 257 -14.69 -8.67 2.26
N ASN A 258 -13.48 -8.23 1.93
CA ASN A 258 -13.14 -7.42 0.77
C ASN A 258 -12.21 -8.14 -0.22
N VAL A 259 -12.08 -9.46 -0.10
CA VAL A 259 -11.26 -10.29 -1.01
C VAL A 259 -11.66 -10.13 -2.48
N GLY A 260 -12.93 -9.78 -2.76
CA GLY A 260 -13.39 -9.45 -4.10
C GLY A 260 -12.63 -8.29 -4.76
N TYR A 261 -11.92 -7.46 -3.98
CA TYR A 261 -11.14 -6.32 -4.44
C TYR A 261 -9.65 -6.66 -4.65
N LEU A 262 -9.28 -7.95 -4.67
CA LEU A 262 -7.90 -8.35 -4.95
C LEU A 262 -7.39 -7.82 -6.32
N PRO A 263 -8.15 -7.85 -7.43
CA PRO A 263 -7.70 -7.25 -8.68
C PRO A 263 -7.36 -5.77 -8.55
N ASP A 264 -8.18 -5.03 -7.80
CA ASP A 264 -7.98 -3.61 -7.52
C ASP A 264 -6.72 -3.38 -6.68
N ALA A 265 -6.54 -4.18 -5.63
CA ALA A 265 -5.35 -4.15 -4.78
C ALA A 265 -4.06 -4.41 -5.58
N LEU A 266 -4.08 -5.37 -6.49
CA LEU A 266 -2.94 -5.65 -7.37
C LEU A 266 -2.64 -4.50 -8.33
N SER A 267 -3.66 -3.75 -8.77
CA SER A 267 -3.45 -2.57 -9.62
C SER A 267 -2.74 -1.42 -8.88
N LEU A 268 -2.95 -1.33 -7.57
CA LEU A 268 -2.32 -0.34 -6.69
C LEU A 268 -0.95 -0.75 -6.19
N LEU A 269 -0.52 -2.00 -6.39
CA LEU A 269 0.75 -2.50 -5.87
C LEU A 269 1.94 -1.86 -6.59
N ASN A 270 2.93 -1.41 -5.83
CA ASN A 270 4.14 -0.80 -6.39
C ASN A 270 4.99 -1.80 -7.19
N PRO A 271 5.04 -1.69 -8.54
CA PRO A 271 5.69 -2.70 -9.37
C PRO A 271 7.21 -2.63 -9.32
N VAL A 272 7.78 -1.52 -8.85
CA VAL A 272 9.23 -1.33 -8.78
C VAL A 272 9.80 -1.72 -7.41
N ASN A 273 8.95 -1.85 -6.39
CA ASN A 273 9.37 -2.26 -5.05
C ASN A 273 9.20 -3.78 -4.86
N PRO A 274 10.29 -4.57 -4.78
CA PRO A 274 10.21 -6.01 -4.59
C PRO A 274 9.64 -6.41 -3.22
N ASP A 275 9.70 -5.51 -2.23
CA ASP A 275 9.12 -5.72 -0.90
C ASP A 275 7.64 -5.30 -0.84
N SER A 276 7.07 -4.85 -1.96
CA SER A 276 5.66 -4.51 -1.99
C SER A 276 4.80 -5.76 -1.79
N SER A 277 3.74 -5.63 -1.00
CA SER A 277 2.88 -6.78 -0.66
C SER A 277 1.40 -6.43 -0.59
N VAL A 278 0.56 -7.41 -0.88
CA VAL A 278 -0.87 -7.39 -0.56
C VAL A 278 -1.07 -8.26 0.68
N GLN A 279 -1.53 -7.65 1.76
CA GLN A 279 -1.88 -8.34 3.00
C GLN A 279 -3.39 -8.46 3.10
N ILE A 280 -3.85 -9.67 3.41
CA ILE A 280 -5.28 -9.96 3.58
C ILE A 280 -5.48 -10.33 5.04
N GLU A 281 -6.11 -9.44 5.79
CA GLU A 281 -6.46 -9.69 7.19
C GLU A 281 -7.66 -10.64 7.22
N CYS A 282 -7.37 -11.89 7.54
CA CYS A 282 -8.40 -12.82 7.95
C CYS A 282 -8.85 -12.46 9.37
N GLU A 283 -10.03 -11.86 9.50
CA GLU A 283 -10.57 -11.29 10.76
C GLU A 283 -10.70 -12.33 11.88
N GLU A 284 -10.73 -13.61 11.55
CA GLU A 284 -10.76 -14.71 12.52
C GLU A 284 -9.34 -15.25 12.80
N GLN A 285 -8.96 -15.25 14.08
CA GLN A 285 -7.72 -15.87 14.54
C GLN A 285 -7.64 -17.33 14.05
N GLY A 286 -6.54 -17.66 13.39
CA GLY A 286 -6.30 -19.00 12.88
C GLY A 286 -6.80 -19.24 11.47
N TYR A 287 -7.07 -18.20 10.66
CA TYR A 287 -7.31 -18.33 9.22
C TYR A 287 -6.09 -17.87 8.40
N ILE A 288 -5.85 -18.50 7.24
CA ILE A 288 -4.78 -18.20 6.28
C ILE A 288 -5.42 -17.95 4.92
N TYR A 289 -4.97 -16.92 4.20
CA TYR A 289 -5.44 -16.67 2.84
C TYR A 289 -4.76 -17.61 1.84
N VAL A 290 -5.53 -18.50 1.21
CA VAL A 290 -5.03 -19.43 0.19
C VAL A 290 -6.00 -19.52 -0.97
N LEU A 291 -5.45 -19.46 -2.19
CA LEU A 291 -6.19 -19.63 -3.45
C LEU A 291 -7.43 -18.72 -3.57
N GLY A 292 -7.35 -17.47 -3.14
CA GLY A 292 -8.46 -16.54 -3.30
C GLY A 292 -9.45 -16.47 -2.13
N SER A 293 -9.15 -17.09 -0.98
CA SER A 293 -10.07 -17.11 0.17
C SER A 293 -9.36 -17.29 1.51
N CYS A 294 -9.92 -16.73 2.59
CA CYS A 294 -9.51 -17.06 3.95
C CYS A 294 -10.01 -18.45 4.31
N GLN A 295 -9.08 -19.36 4.61
CA GLN A 295 -9.34 -20.73 5.04
C GLN A 295 -8.91 -20.90 6.50
N ASP A 296 -9.65 -21.67 7.29
CA ASP A 296 -9.20 -22.06 8.63
C ASP A 296 -7.83 -22.75 8.48
N SER A 297 -6.84 -22.37 9.27
CA SER A 297 -5.48 -22.93 9.27
C SER A 297 -5.45 -24.44 9.55
N ASN A 298 -6.50 -24.97 10.20
CA ASN A 298 -6.73 -26.39 10.42
C ASN A 298 -7.43 -27.08 9.24
N THR A 299 -7.91 -26.31 8.25
CA THR A 299 -8.43 -26.88 6.99
C THR A 299 -7.34 -27.74 6.39
N LYS A 300 -7.70 -28.99 6.12
CA LYS A 300 -6.77 -29.94 5.54
C LYS A 300 -6.85 -29.84 4.03
N MET A 301 -5.69 -29.74 3.40
CA MET A 301 -5.57 -29.84 1.95
C MET A 301 -4.77 -31.08 1.59
N THR A 302 -5.04 -31.60 0.39
CA THR A 302 -4.19 -32.62 -0.21
C THR A 302 -2.96 -31.93 -0.79
N LEU A 303 -1.79 -32.32 -0.31
CA LEU A 303 -0.50 -32.03 -0.92
C LEU A 303 -0.05 -33.29 -1.65
N CYS A 304 0.25 -33.18 -2.93
CA CYS A 304 1.03 -34.22 -3.58
C CYS A 304 2.51 -33.98 -3.28
N HIS A 305 3.07 -34.84 -2.43
CA HIS A 305 4.45 -34.76 -1.98
C HIS A 305 5.33 -35.73 -2.78
N TYR A 306 6.46 -35.25 -3.28
CA TYR A 306 7.47 -36.06 -3.95
C TYR A 306 8.49 -36.59 -2.91
N ASP A 307 8.35 -37.86 -2.56
CA ASP A 307 9.24 -38.57 -1.64
C ASP A 307 10.36 -39.30 -2.41
N GLY A 308 11.04 -38.54 -3.27
CA GLY A 308 12.06 -39.08 -4.16
C GLY A 308 13.42 -39.19 -3.49
N LEU A 309 13.76 -40.37 -2.97
CA LEU A 309 15.16 -40.79 -2.94
C LEU A 309 15.70 -40.81 -4.39
N VAL A 310 16.99 -40.52 -4.56
CA VAL A 310 17.63 -40.52 -5.89
C VAL A 310 17.30 -41.82 -6.64
N GLY A 311 16.51 -41.71 -7.72
CA GLY A 311 16.12 -42.82 -8.59
C GLY A 311 14.73 -43.42 -8.36
N THR A 312 13.89 -42.84 -7.48
CA THR A 312 12.48 -43.26 -7.33
C THR A 312 11.52 -42.09 -7.46
N ASP A 313 10.63 -42.12 -8.45
CA ASP A 313 9.56 -41.12 -8.60
C ASP A 313 8.32 -41.55 -7.80
N ASN A 314 8.41 -41.43 -6.47
CA ASN A 314 7.30 -41.75 -5.57
C ASN A 314 6.56 -40.46 -5.18
N PHE A 315 5.32 -40.34 -5.66
CA PHE A 315 4.41 -39.30 -5.23
C PHE A 315 3.45 -39.85 -4.16
N GLN A 316 3.31 -39.14 -3.05
CA GLN A 316 2.42 -39.48 -1.94
C GLN A 316 1.43 -38.35 -1.69
N GLU A 317 0.15 -38.71 -1.55
CA GLU A 317 -0.86 -37.75 -1.10
C GLU A 317 -0.77 -37.59 0.42
N LEU A 318 -0.46 -36.38 0.87
CA LEU A 318 -0.49 -36.00 2.27
C LEU A 318 -1.70 -35.13 2.54
N TYR A 319 -2.43 -35.42 3.63
CA TYR A 319 -3.62 -34.67 4.03
C TYR A 319 -3.30 -33.81 5.26
N LEU A 320 -2.70 -32.65 4.99
CA LEU A 320 -2.05 -31.80 5.99
C LEU A 320 -2.87 -30.54 6.26
N PRO A 321 -2.85 -30.00 7.48
CA PRO A 321 -3.41 -28.67 7.73
C PRO A 321 -2.65 -27.63 6.92
N LEU A 322 -3.34 -26.57 6.51
CA LEU A 322 -2.78 -25.45 5.73
C LEU A 322 -1.49 -24.88 6.35
N SER A 323 -1.43 -24.77 7.67
CA SER A 323 -0.24 -24.31 8.41
C SER A 323 0.98 -25.24 8.30
N ALA A 324 0.80 -26.49 7.88
CA ALA A 324 1.88 -27.44 7.62
C ALA A 324 2.27 -27.50 6.14
N ILE A 325 1.39 -27.01 5.25
CA ILE A 325 1.63 -26.97 3.81
C ILE A 325 2.37 -25.69 3.44
N PHE A 326 1.88 -24.55 3.92
CA PHE A 326 2.47 -23.24 3.61
C PHE A 326 3.36 -22.76 4.74
N SER A 327 4.47 -22.12 4.38
CA SER A 327 5.30 -21.40 5.33
C SER A 327 4.51 -20.27 6.01
N ASN A 328 4.81 -20.03 7.29
CA ASN A 328 4.24 -18.88 7.97
C ASN A 328 4.81 -17.57 7.40
N ALA A 329 4.28 -16.42 7.83
CA ALA A 329 4.73 -15.10 7.37
C ALA A 329 6.24 -14.83 7.59
N ASN A 330 6.93 -15.62 8.42
CA ASN A 330 8.38 -15.51 8.65
C ASN A 330 9.19 -16.48 7.77
N GLY A 331 8.57 -17.18 6.81
CA GLY A 331 9.21 -18.17 5.97
C GLY A 331 9.66 -19.44 6.71
N VAL A 332 9.16 -19.68 7.93
CA VAL A 332 9.59 -20.81 8.76
C VAL A 332 8.55 -21.94 8.70
N GLY A 333 8.98 -23.10 8.22
CA GLY A 333 8.16 -24.32 8.09
C GLY A 333 7.37 -24.37 6.77
N GLY A 334 6.65 -25.47 6.50
CA GLY A 334 5.89 -25.66 5.26
C GLY A 334 6.63 -26.42 4.17
N HIS A 335 5.87 -27.08 3.29
CA HIS A 335 6.37 -27.72 2.06
C HIS A 335 6.44 -26.72 0.89
N LEU A 336 5.54 -25.73 0.92
CA LEU A 336 5.39 -24.68 -0.08
C LEU A 336 5.58 -23.31 0.57
N ASN A 337 6.13 -22.37 -0.19
CA ASN A 337 6.08 -20.95 0.11
C ASN A 337 4.66 -20.41 -0.05
N ILE A 338 4.38 -19.22 0.48
CA ILE A 338 3.04 -18.61 0.46
C ILE A 338 2.50 -18.34 -0.96
N ASP A 339 3.39 -18.24 -1.96
CA ASP A 339 3.04 -18.15 -3.38
C ASP A 339 2.72 -19.51 -4.03
N GLY A 340 2.80 -20.60 -3.26
CA GLY A 340 2.61 -21.98 -3.71
C GLY A 340 3.85 -22.59 -4.38
N SER A 341 4.96 -21.87 -4.48
CA SER A 341 6.22 -22.43 -4.96
C SER A 341 6.80 -23.41 -3.94
N PRO A 342 7.47 -24.48 -4.37
CA PRO A 342 8.16 -25.37 -3.46
C PRO A 342 9.22 -24.68 -2.60
N SER A 343 9.29 -25.03 -1.33
CA SER A 343 10.45 -24.70 -0.49
C SER A 343 11.63 -25.64 -0.81
N ALA A 344 12.86 -25.24 -0.46
CA ALA A 344 14.06 -25.99 -0.82
C ALA A 344 13.99 -27.47 -0.39
N GLY A 345 14.25 -28.39 -1.33
CA GLY A 345 14.17 -29.85 -1.12
C GLY A 345 12.81 -30.47 -1.39
N HIS A 346 11.85 -29.69 -1.87
CA HIS A 346 10.47 -30.10 -2.17
C HIS A 346 10.04 -29.72 -3.59
N GLU A 347 10.96 -29.50 -4.54
CA GLU A 347 10.72 -28.91 -5.87
C GLU A 347 9.61 -29.56 -6.73
N ASN A 348 9.14 -30.74 -6.37
CA ASN A 348 8.07 -31.46 -7.05
C ASN A 348 6.77 -31.55 -6.23
N ASP A 349 6.70 -30.91 -5.06
CA ASP A 349 5.50 -30.83 -4.23
C ASP A 349 4.51 -29.85 -4.86
N TYR A 350 3.22 -30.21 -4.89
CA TYR A 350 2.17 -29.33 -5.39
C TYR A 350 0.81 -29.61 -4.74
N LEU A 351 -0.07 -28.61 -4.75
CA LEU A 351 -1.41 -28.74 -4.19
C LEU A 351 -2.32 -29.60 -5.08
N GLY A 352 -3.02 -30.55 -4.46
CA GLY A 352 -3.99 -31.40 -5.12
C GLY A 352 -3.64 -32.89 -5.07
N ALA A 353 -4.39 -33.67 -5.84
CA ALA A 353 -4.20 -35.11 -5.95
C ALA A 353 -2.90 -35.44 -6.70
N CYS A 354 -2.26 -36.54 -6.30
CA CYS A 354 -1.09 -37.03 -7.02
C CYS A 354 -1.48 -37.61 -8.38
N PRO A 355 -0.58 -37.56 -9.39
CA PRO A 355 -0.88 -38.17 -10.66
C PRO A 355 -0.92 -39.68 -10.43
N THR A 356 -1.97 -40.35 -10.86
CA THR A 356 -1.92 -41.81 -10.99
C THR A 356 -0.85 -42.14 -12.02
N ILE A 357 0.34 -42.52 -11.56
CA ILE A 357 1.37 -43.10 -12.43
C ILE A 357 0.83 -44.45 -12.89
N VAL A 358 0.16 -44.45 -14.04
CA VAL A 358 -0.17 -45.67 -14.75
C VAL A 358 1.17 -46.23 -15.20
N GLY A 359 1.70 -47.18 -14.43
CA GLY A 359 3.02 -47.74 -14.67
C GLY A 359 3.17 -48.06 -16.15
N THR A 360 4.05 -47.34 -16.84
CA THR A 360 4.47 -47.71 -18.18
C THR A 360 4.96 -49.15 -18.05
N PRO A 361 4.34 -50.14 -18.73
CA PRO A 361 4.71 -51.53 -18.57
C PRO A 361 6.20 -51.61 -18.85
N THR A 362 6.96 -52.00 -17.82
CA THR A 362 8.38 -52.26 -17.97
C THR A 362 8.50 -53.30 -19.07
N ASN A 363 8.94 -52.89 -20.26
CA ASN A 363 9.41 -53.83 -21.25
C ASN A 363 10.61 -54.51 -20.57
N THR A 364 10.38 -55.70 -20.03
CA THR A 364 11.42 -56.61 -19.56
C THR A 364 12.29 -56.91 -20.77
N GLY A 365 13.30 -56.07 -21.01
CA GLY A 365 14.32 -56.32 -22.00
C GLY A 365 14.95 -57.65 -21.68
N THR A 366 14.80 -58.61 -22.58
CA THR A 366 15.49 -59.90 -22.56
C THR A 366 16.97 -59.66 -22.24
N PRO A 367 17.56 -60.33 -21.22
CA PRO A 367 18.96 -60.14 -20.90
C PRO A 367 19.82 -60.55 -22.09
N THR A 368 20.49 -59.59 -22.70
CA THR A 368 21.55 -59.86 -23.69
C THR A 368 22.73 -60.44 -22.93
N SER A 369 22.98 -61.74 -23.12
CA SER A 369 24.14 -62.44 -22.57
C SER A 369 25.45 -61.78 -23.01
N THR A 370 26.22 -61.29 -22.05
CA THR A 370 27.61 -60.87 -22.24
C THR A 370 28.46 -62.10 -22.58
N PRO A 371 29.21 -62.13 -23.70
CA PRO A 371 30.10 -63.23 -24.00
C PRO A 371 31.30 -63.23 -23.03
N THR A 372 31.52 -64.37 -22.38
CA THR A 372 32.71 -64.65 -21.57
C THR A 372 33.93 -64.76 -22.47
N GLU A 373 34.90 -63.85 -22.34
CA GLU A 373 36.23 -64.04 -22.93
C GLU A 373 36.98 -65.15 -22.19
N THR A 374 37.24 -66.25 -22.89
CA THR A 374 38.13 -67.32 -22.46
C THR A 374 39.58 -66.87 -22.68
N ALA A 375 40.34 -66.69 -21.60
CA ALA A 375 41.79 -66.53 -21.69
C ALA A 375 42.43 -67.82 -22.26
N THR A 376 43.22 -67.67 -23.32
CA THR A 376 44.04 -68.75 -23.90
C THR A 376 45.44 -68.71 -23.25
N PRO A 377 46.04 -69.86 -22.90
CA PRO A 377 47.32 -69.96 -22.16
C PRO A 377 48.55 -69.46 -22.91
#